data_AF-W8T3Z1-F1
#
_entry.id   AF-W8T3Z1-F1
#
_cell.length_a   1.000
_cell.length_b   1.000
_cell.length_c   1.000
_cell.angle_alpha   90.00
_cell.angle_beta   90.00
_cell.angle_gamma   90.00
#
_symmetry.space_group_name_H-M   'P 1'
#
loop_
_entity.id
_entity.type
_entity.pdbx_description
1 polymer ?
#
loop_
_entity_poly.entity_id
_entity_poly.type
_entity_poly.pdbx_seq_one_letter_code
_entity_poly.pdbx_strand_id
1 'polypeptide(L)'
;LLSLLNSARLRPELLILVLMVMIISMFVIPLPTYLVDFLIALNIVLAILVFMGSFYIDRILSFSTFPAVLLITTLFRLALSISTSRLILIEADAGEIIATFGQFVIGDSLAVGFVV
;
A
#
# COMPACT_ATOMS: atom_id res chain seq x y z
N LEU A 1 12.30 29.24 -25.22
CA LEU A 1 11.15 28.62 -24.52
C LEU A 1 10.38 27.66 -25.43
N LEU A 2 9.99 28.05 -26.65
CA LEU A 2 9.32 27.14 -27.62
C LEU A 2 10.26 26.12 -28.31
N SER A 3 11.58 26.37 -28.37
CA SER A 3 12.56 25.42 -28.92
C SER A 3 12.87 24.23 -27.99
N LEU A 4 12.66 24.38 -26.68
CA LEU A 4 12.83 23.31 -25.69
C LEU A 4 11.70 22.27 -25.78
N LEU A 5 10.54 22.65 -26.32
CA LEU A 5 9.36 21.80 -26.44
C LEU A 5 9.47 20.80 -27.61
N ASN A 6 10.30 21.08 -28.62
CA ASN A 6 10.40 20.25 -29.82
C ASN A 6 11.50 19.16 -29.74
N SER A 7 12.54 19.36 -28.91
CA SER A 7 13.57 18.34 -28.67
C SER A 7 13.09 17.19 -27.77
N ALA A 8 11.98 17.39 -27.04
CA ALA A 8 11.36 16.37 -26.19
C ALA A 8 10.70 15.20 -26.97
N ARG A 9 10.51 15.36 -28.29
CA ARG A 9 10.06 14.26 -29.17
C ARG A 9 11.18 13.34 -29.67
N LEU A 10 12.46 13.66 -29.41
CA LEU A 10 13.60 12.95 -30.01
C LEU A 10 14.43 12.10 -29.03
N ARG A 11 14.13 12.10 -27.72
CA ARG A 11 14.82 11.24 -26.73
C ARG A 11 13.85 10.66 -25.69
N PRO A 12 13.26 9.48 -25.96
CA PRO A 12 12.40 8.76 -25.00
C PRO A 12 13.06 8.54 -23.63
N GLU A 13 14.39 8.45 -23.61
CA GLU A 13 15.24 8.30 -22.42
C GLU A 13 15.04 9.42 -21.39
N LEU A 14 14.86 10.67 -21.82
CA LEU A 14 14.64 11.80 -20.91
C LEU A 14 13.24 11.76 -20.31
N LEU A 15 12.27 11.25 -21.05
CA LEU A 15 10.89 11.08 -20.58
C LEU A 15 10.83 9.97 -19.51
N ILE A 16 11.55 8.86 -19.75
CA ILE A 16 11.71 7.78 -18.77
C ILE A 16 12.48 8.26 -17.53
N LEU A 17 13.55 9.05 -17.70
CA LEU A 17 14.33 9.62 -16.59
C LEU A 17 13.49 10.55 -15.71
N VAL A 18 12.69 11.44 -16.30
CA VAL A 18 11.79 12.33 -15.55
C VAL A 18 10.70 11.54 -14.83
N LEU A 19 10.15 10.50 -15.46
CA LEU A 19 9.18 9.60 -14.84
C LEU A 19 9.80 8.85 -13.64
N MET A 20 11.04 8.35 -13.78
CA MET A 20 11.78 7.71 -12.68
C MET A 20 12.05 8.68 -11.54
N VAL A 21 12.51 9.90 -11.81
CA VAL A 21 12.77 10.92 -10.79
C VAL A 21 11.49 11.32 -10.06
N MET A 22 10.36 11.42 -10.77
CA MET A 22 9.04 11.68 -10.16
C MET A 22 8.63 10.54 -9.22
N ILE A 23 8.75 9.28 -9.65
CA ILE A 23 8.44 8.08 -8.84
C ILE A 23 9.33 8.01 -7.59
N ILE A 24 10.63 8.28 -7.74
CA ILE A 24 11.57 8.35 -6.62
C ILE A 24 11.22 9.51 -5.67
N SER A 25 10.77 10.66 -6.18
CA SER A 25 10.35 11.79 -5.32
C SER A 25 9.05 11.50 -4.54
N MET A 26 8.16 10.65 -5.06
CA MET A 26 6.96 10.21 -4.34
C MET A 26 7.32 9.22 -3.22
N PHE A 27 8.40 8.44 -3.40
CA PHE A 27 9.09 7.71 -2.34
C PHE A 27 9.82 8.63 -1.33
N VAL A 28 9.86 9.96 -1.48
CA VAL A 28 10.63 10.83 -0.55
C VAL A 28 9.79 11.41 0.59
N ILE A 29 8.46 11.34 0.56
CA ILE A 29 7.64 11.79 1.70
C ILE A 29 7.37 10.59 2.61
N PRO A 30 8.19 10.35 3.67
CA PRO A 30 7.95 9.28 4.61
C PRO A 30 6.63 9.55 5.34
N LEU A 31 5.72 8.59 5.31
CA LEU A 31 4.57 8.62 6.21
C LEU A 31 5.08 8.32 7.62
N PRO A 32 4.71 9.13 8.63
CA PRO A 32 5.09 8.84 10.01
C PRO A 32 4.53 7.48 10.42
N THR A 33 5.32 6.68 11.14
CA THR A 33 4.99 5.31 11.53
C THR A 33 3.66 5.21 12.29
N TYR A 34 3.33 6.21 13.12
CA TYR A 34 2.03 6.31 13.80
C TYR A 34 0.83 6.34 12.84
N LEU A 35 0.95 7.06 11.71
CA LEU A 35 -0.13 7.14 10.72
C LEU A 35 -0.27 5.81 9.98
N VAL A 36 0.84 5.13 9.71
CA VAL A 36 0.84 3.81 9.07
C VAL A 36 0.17 2.77 9.97
N ASP A 37 0.49 2.73 11.26
CA ASP A 37 -0.17 1.86 12.22
C ASP A 37 -1.69 2.12 12.28
N PHE A 38 -2.10 3.39 12.34
CA PHE A 38 -3.52 3.74 12.32
C PHE A 38 -4.22 3.25 11.04
N LEU A 39 -3.60 3.45 9.88
CA LEU A 39 -4.18 3.04 8.60
C LEU A 39 -4.23 1.51 8.44
N ILE A 40 -3.24 0.78 8.98
CA ILE A 40 -3.26 -0.69 9.02
C ILE A 40 -4.40 -1.18 9.92
N ALA A 41 -4.55 -0.61 11.12
CA ALA A 41 -5.67 -0.95 12.00
C ALA A 41 -7.03 -0.71 11.31
N LEU A 42 -7.17 0.45 10.65
CA LEU A 42 -8.37 0.77 9.86
C LEU A 42 -8.59 -0.22 8.71
N ASN A 43 -7.52 -0.67 8.04
CA ASN A 43 -7.61 -1.66 6.98
C ASN A 43 -8.18 -2.99 7.47
N ILE A 44 -7.70 -3.47 8.63
CA ILE A 44 -8.18 -4.71 9.25
C ILE A 44 -9.66 -4.56 9.64
N VAL A 45 -10.05 -3.45 10.24
CA VAL A 45 -11.45 -3.17 10.59
C VAL A 45 -12.33 -3.16 9.34
N LEU A 46 -11.93 -2.46 8.28
CA LEU A 46 -12.65 -2.43 7.01
C LEU A 46 -12.77 -3.82 6.38
N ALA A 47 -11.71 -4.64 6.41
CA ALA A 47 -11.74 -6.00 5.92
C ALA A 47 -12.76 -6.86 6.68
N ILE A 48 -12.81 -6.75 8.00
CA ILE A 48 -13.80 -7.43 8.84
C ILE A 48 -15.21 -6.90 8.57
N LEU A 49 -15.40 -5.59 8.40
CA LEU A 49 -16.70 -5.01 8.06
C LEU A 49 -17.22 -5.48 6.71
N VAL A 50 -16.36 -5.57 5.69
CA VAL A 50 -16.74 -6.10 4.38
C VAL A 50 -17.04 -7.60 4.47
N PHE A 51 -16.25 -8.34 5.25
CA PHE A 51 -16.48 -9.76 5.49
C PHE A 51 -17.82 -10.00 6.18
N MET A 52 -18.12 -9.29 7.27
CA MET A 52 -19.43 -9.35 7.92
C MET A 52 -20.53 -8.90 6.97
N GLY A 53 -20.34 -7.80 6.24
CA GLY A 53 -21.27 -7.30 5.24
C GLY A 53 -21.64 -8.36 4.19
N SER A 54 -20.71 -9.22 3.80
CA SER A 54 -20.98 -10.30 2.84
C SER A 54 -21.99 -11.33 3.35
N PHE A 55 -22.12 -11.52 4.66
CA PHE A 55 -23.13 -12.40 5.26
C PHE A 55 -24.51 -11.77 5.40
N TYR A 56 -24.62 -10.43 5.35
CA TYR A 56 -25.89 -9.71 5.54
C TYR A 56 -26.56 -9.25 4.23
N ILE A 57 -25.98 -9.57 3.06
CA ILE A 57 -26.54 -9.16 1.76
C ILE A 57 -27.65 -10.14 1.34
N ASP A 58 -28.90 -9.78 1.66
CA ASP A 58 -30.10 -10.57 1.30
C ASP A 58 -30.73 -10.18 -0.06
N ARG A 59 -30.37 -9.04 -0.67
CA ARG A 59 -30.93 -8.57 -1.95
C ARG A 59 -29.87 -8.29 -3.04
N ILE A 60 -30.25 -8.57 -4.29
CA ILE A 60 -29.41 -8.43 -5.49
C ILE A 60 -29.03 -6.96 -5.79
N LEU A 61 -29.84 -5.95 -5.37
CA LEU A 61 -29.47 -4.53 -5.57
C LEU A 61 -28.25 -4.08 -4.74
N SER A 62 -28.02 -4.64 -3.55
CA SER A 62 -26.80 -4.38 -2.75
C SER A 62 -25.54 -4.99 -3.40
N PHE A 63 -25.70 -5.94 -4.32
CA PHE A 63 -24.59 -6.59 -5.01
C PHE A 63 -23.85 -5.66 -5.95
N SER A 64 -24.44 -4.54 -6.41
CA SER A 64 -23.75 -3.54 -7.22
C SER A 64 -22.76 -2.69 -6.42
N THR A 65 -23.04 -2.46 -5.13
CA THR A 65 -22.17 -1.66 -4.25
C THR A 65 -20.99 -2.50 -3.74
N PHE A 66 -21.19 -3.81 -3.60
CA PHE A 66 -20.19 -4.72 -3.06
C PHE A 66 -18.87 -4.76 -3.87
N PRO A 67 -18.85 -4.92 -5.21
CA PRO A 67 -17.64 -4.82 -6.04
C PRO A 67 -16.93 -3.48 -5.92
N ALA A 68 -17.67 -2.37 -5.81
CA ALA A 68 -17.08 -1.05 -5.68
C ALA A 68 -16.36 -0.89 -4.33
N VAL A 69 -16.97 -1.37 -3.23
CA VAL A 69 -16.35 -1.40 -1.90
C VAL A 69 -15.11 -2.30 -1.89
N LEU A 70 -15.17 -3.46 -2.53
CA LEU A 70 -14.00 -4.34 -2.68
C LEU A 70 -12.88 -3.69 -3.49
N LEU A 71 -13.19 -2.96 -4.56
CA LEU A 71 -12.21 -2.24 -5.36
C LEU A 71 -11.51 -1.16 -4.51
N ILE A 72 -12.29 -0.35 -3.78
CA ILE A 72 -11.74 0.72 -2.92
C ILE A 72 -10.87 0.14 -1.80
N THR A 73 -11.35 -0.90 -1.10
CA THR A 73 -10.56 -1.55 -0.05
C THR A 73 -9.29 -2.20 -0.58
N THR A 74 -9.33 -2.74 -1.81
CA THR A 74 -8.14 -3.29 -2.47
C THR A 74 -7.13 -2.20 -2.83
N LEU A 75 -7.57 -1.06 -3.37
CA LEU A 75 -6.68 0.08 -3.64
C LEU A 75 -6.06 0.62 -2.36
N PHE A 76 -6.84 0.71 -1.28
CA PHE A 76 -6.34 1.10 0.04
C PHE A 76 -5.27 0.13 0.56
N ARG A 77 -5.48 -1.19 0.40
CA ARG A 77 -4.46 -2.21 0.70
C ARG A 77 -3.18 -2.00 -0.13
N LEU A 78 -3.29 -1.80 -1.44
CA LEU A 78 -2.12 -1.58 -2.31
C LEU A 78 -1.31 -0.36 -1.88
N ALA A 79 -1.97 0.76 -1.59
CA ALA A 79 -1.31 1.97 -1.11
C ALA A 79 -0.54 1.73 0.20
N LEU A 80 -1.19 1.04 1.16
CA LEU A 80 -0.54 0.70 2.43
C LEU A 80 0.64 -0.24 2.24
N SER A 81 0.50 -1.32 1.46
CA SER A 81 1.57 -2.28 1.23
C SER A 81 2.80 -1.66 0.56
N ILE A 82 2.61 -0.73 -0.38
CA ILE A 82 3.72 0.00 -1.00
C ILE A 82 4.40 0.93 0.01
N SER A 83 3.62 1.66 0.81
CA SER A 83 4.15 2.56 1.83
C SER A 83 4.87 1.83 2.97
N THR A 84 4.35 0.69 3.43
CA THR A 84 4.99 -0.10 4.51
C THR A 84 6.25 -0.77 4.00
N SER A 85 6.25 -1.33 2.78
CA SER A 85 7.45 -1.92 2.18
C SER A 85 8.59 -0.90 2.07
N ARG A 86 8.26 0.34 1.72
CA ARG A 86 9.23 1.44 1.76
C ARG A 86 9.82 1.65 3.16
N LEU A 87 8.95 1.79 4.16
CA LEU A 87 9.34 2.06 5.55
C LEU A 87 10.22 0.93 6.12
N ILE A 88 9.87 -0.32 5.80
CA ILE A 88 10.65 -1.51 6.14
C ILE A 88 12.05 -1.43 5.50
N LEU A 89 12.14 -1.05 4.22
CA LEU A 89 13.39 -1.10 3.47
C LEU A 89 14.33 0.10 3.70
N ILE A 90 13.79 1.29 4.02
CA ILE A 90 14.58 2.52 4.16
C ILE A 90 14.84 2.82 5.64
N GLU A 91 13.80 2.75 6.48
CA GLU A 91 13.89 3.14 7.89
C GLU A 91 14.04 1.93 8.84
N ALA A 92 13.85 0.70 8.36
CA ALA A 92 13.81 -0.53 9.16
C ALA A 92 12.78 -0.48 10.31
N ASP A 93 11.81 0.42 10.20
CA ASP A 93 10.73 0.63 11.16
C ASP A 93 9.41 0.70 10.41
N ALA A 94 8.61 -0.36 10.57
CA ALA A 94 7.35 -0.57 9.86
C ALA A 94 6.12 -0.10 10.66
N GLY A 95 6.31 0.37 11.90
CA GLY A 95 5.24 0.55 12.87
C GLY A 95 5.07 -0.63 13.82
N GLU A 96 4.41 -0.36 14.95
CA GLU A 96 4.25 -1.28 16.07
C GLU A 96 3.36 -2.47 15.71
N ILE A 97 2.32 -2.25 14.88
CA ILE A 97 1.41 -3.34 14.48
C ILE A 97 2.18 -4.37 13.67
N ILE A 98 2.99 -3.93 12.69
CA ILE A 98 3.77 -4.85 11.85
C ILE A 98 4.83 -5.56 12.69
N ALA A 99 5.53 -4.85 13.58
CA ALA A 99 6.54 -5.45 14.46
C ALA A 99 5.94 -6.53 15.37
N THR A 100 4.80 -6.22 15.99
CA THR A 100 4.07 -7.16 16.87
C THR A 100 3.55 -8.36 16.09
N PHE A 101 2.96 -8.16 14.91
CA PHE A 101 2.52 -9.26 14.06
C PHE A 101 3.69 -10.13 13.59
N GLY A 102 4.83 -9.53 13.27
CA GLY A 102 6.05 -10.25 12.91
C GLY A 102 6.51 -11.18 14.03
N GLN A 103 6.62 -10.66 15.26
CA GLN A 103 6.97 -11.47 16.43
C GLN A 103 5.93 -12.57 16.72
N PHE A 104 4.64 -12.25 16.57
CA PHE A 104 3.56 -13.22 16.74
C PHE A 104 3.62 -14.37 15.73
N VAL A 105 3.95 -14.10 14.47
CA VAL A 105 4.03 -15.11 13.40
C VAL A 105 5.30 -15.96 13.50
N ILE A 106 6.44 -15.36 13.86
CA ILE A 106 7.73 -16.06 13.97
C ILE A 106 7.79 -16.91 15.26
N GLY A 107 7.15 -16.45 16.34
CA GLY A 107 7.19 -17.13 17.64
C GLY A 107 8.62 -17.32 18.16
N ASP A 108 8.93 -18.51 18.68
CA ASP A 108 10.26 -18.89 19.21
C ASP A 108 11.19 -19.55 18.17
N SER A 109 10.74 -19.69 16.91
CA SER A 109 11.51 -20.39 15.88
C SER A 109 11.94 -19.43 14.77
N LEU A 110 13.17 -18.93 14.89
CA LEU A 110 13.83 -18.17 13.82
C LEU A 110 13.87 -18.94 12.48
N ALA A 111 13.84 -20.28 12.53
CA ALA A 111 13.75 -21.12 11.33
C ALA A 111 12.42 -20.94 10.59
N VAL A 112 11.31 -20.70 11.29
CA VAL A 112 10.00 -20.38 10.68
C VAL A 112 10.05 -18.99 10.06
N GLY A 113 10.71 -18.03 10.71
CA GLY A 113 10.87 -16.66 10.20
C GLY A 113 11.74 -16.54 8.94
N PHE A 114 12.59 -17.52 8.63
CA PHE A 114 13.48 -17.49 7.45
C PHE A 114 12.89 -18.16 6.20
N VAL A 115 11.86 -19.01 6.36
CA VAL A 115 11.23 -19.77 5.26
C VAL A 115 10.10 -18.97 4.59
N VAL A 116 9.51 -18.02 5.30
CA VAL A 116 8.42 -17.14 4.85
C VAL A 116 9.01 -15.83 4.33
#